data_AF-A0A7C6DN90-F1
#
_entry.id   AF-A0A7C6DN90-F1
#
_cell.length_a   1.000
_cell.length_b   1.000
_cell.length_c   1.000
_cell.angle_alpha   90.00
_cell.angle_beta   90.00
_cell.angle_gamma   90.00
#
_symmetry.space_group_name_H-M   'P 1'
#
loop_
_entity.id
_entity.type
_entity.pdbx_description
1 polymer ?
#
loop_
_entity_poly.entity_id
_entity_poly.type
_entity_poly.pdbx_seq_one_letter_code
_entity_poly.pdbx_strand_id
1 'polypeptide(L)'
;MISASNDINEETLLSLNQQGHEIDTFGVGTHLVTCQAQPALGCVYKMVELDGTPRIKLSQDVTKVTIPGKKEAYRLIGHDGTPLLDLLIQSGEERPRPGRRILCRHPFDEAKRAYVTPSEVIPLHDVVWDGKAAPLPSMEEVRRRVFDQIAATREDHRRALNPTPYKVSVSATLYEFIHGLWLQEAPITEIS
;
A
#
# COMPACT_ATOMS: atom_id res chain seq x y z
N MET A 1 -12.01 -1.29 -37.96
CA MET A 1 -11.32 -0.32 -37.09
C MET A 1 -12.24 0.85 -36.81
N ILE A 2 -13.05 0.71 -35.77
CA ILE A 2 -13.95 1.73 -35.22
C ILE A 2 -13.26 2.32 -33.99
N SER A 3 -13.15 3.65 -33.92
CA SER A 3 -12.51 4.36 -32.81
C SER A 3 -13.48 5.32 -32.15
N ALA A 4 -13.46 5.40 -30.81
CA ALA A 4 -14.31 6.29 -30.02
C ALA A 4 -13.48 7.09 -29.01
N SER A 5 -13.75 8.39 -28.82
CA SER A 5 -12.92 9.24 -27.94
C SER A 5 -13.65 10.36 -27.19
N ASN A 6 -14.98 10.39 -27.18
CA ASN A 6 -15.76 11.47 -26.58
C ASN A 6 -16.19 11.12 -25.15
N ASP A 7 -15.70 11.87 -24.16
CA ASP A 7 -16.05 11.74 -22.73
C ASP A 7 -16.07 10.30 -22.20
N ILE A 8 -15.09 9.51 -22.64
CA ILE A 8 -14.91 8.13 -22.20
C ILE A 8 -14.32 8.13 -20.79
N ASN A 9 -14.92 7.36 -19.89
CA ASN A 9 -14.44 7.07 -18.54
C ASN A 9 -14.67 5.57 -18.22
N GLU A 10 -14.30 5.12 -17.02
CA GLU A 10 -14.44 3.71 -16.62
C GLU A 10 -15.88 3.20 -16.69
N GLU A 11 -16.86 3.98 -16.23
CA GLU A 11 -18.27 3.61 -16.25
C GLU A 11 -18.80 3.46 -17.67
N THR A 12 -18.48 4.43 -18.55
CA THR A 12 -18.82 4.37 -19.97
C THR A 12 -18.19 3.15 -20.64
N LEU A 13 -16.92 2.85 -20.37
CA LEU A 13 -16.22 1.67 -20.90
C LEU A 13 -16.90 0.37 -20.46
N LEU A 14 -17.26 0.25 -19.18
CA LEU A 14 -17.95 -0.93 -18.66
C LEU A 14 -19.34 -1.10 -19.30
N SER A 15 -20.11 -0.01 -19.43
CA SER A 15 -21.44 -0.01 -20.04
C SER A 15 -21.40 -0.42 -21.52
N LEU A 16 -20.47 0.15 -22.29
CA LEU A 16 -20.30 -0.21 -23.69
C LEU A 16 -19.92 -1.69 -23.83
N ASN A 17 -19.00 -2.19 -23.00
CA ASN A 17 -18.58 -3.60 -23.03
C ASN A 17 -19.76 -4.55 -22.75
N GLN A 18 -20.63 -4.20 -21.80
CA GLN A 18 -21.84 -4.98 -21.49
C GLN A 18 -22.85 -4.99 -22.65
N GLN A 19 -22.89 -3.95 -23.47
CA GLN A 19 -23.76 -3.84 -24.64
C GLN A 19 -23.21 -4.57 -25.89
N GLY A 20 -21.99 -5.12 -25.83
CA GLY A 20 -21.38 -5.82 -26.96
C GLY A 20 -21.03 -4.90 -28.13
N HIS A 21 -20.45 -3.73 -27.85
CA HIS A 21 -20.03 -2.77 -28.88
C HIS A 21 -19.05 -3.37 -29.92
N GLU A 22 -18.96 -2.74 -31.10
CA GLU A 22 -17.97 -3.09 -32.14
C GLU A 22 -16.74 -2.16 -32.19
N ILE A 23 -16.57 -1.28 -31.19
CA ILE A 23 -15.44 -0.35 -31.09
C ILE A 23 -14.12 -1.12 -30.89
N ASP A 24 -13.12 -0.82 -31.73
CA ASP A 24 -11.79 -1.43 -31.69
C ASP A 24 -10.80 -0.62 -30.84
N THR A 25 -11.00 0.69 -30.69
CA THR A 25 -10.04 1.56 -29.99
C THR A 25 -10.74 2.70 -29.24
N PHE A 26 -10.29 2.96 -28.00
CA PHE A 26 -10.76 4.05 -27.16
C PHE A 26 -9.68 5.11 -26.96
N GLY A 27 -10.01 6.37 -27.28
CA GLY A 27 -9.21 7.54 -26.92
C GLY A 27 -9.75 8.15 -25.63
N VAL A 28 -9.01 8.08 -24.54
CA VAL A 28 -9.44 8.63 -23.25
C VAL A 28 -8.66 9.91 -22.97
N GLY A 29 -9.35 11.05 -22.98
CA GLY A 29 -8.77 12.38 -22.78
C GLY A 29 -8.88 12.84 -21.32
N THR A 30 -9.68 13.89 -21.10
CA THR A 30 -9.82 14.62 -19.83
C THR A 30 -9.95 13.72 -18.61
N HIS A 31 -10.80 12.70 -18.65
CA HIS A 31 -11.03 11.81 -17.52
C HIS A 31 -9.76 11.09 -17.03
N LEU A 32 -8.89 10.65 -17.95
CA LEU A 32 -7.66 9.96 -17.62
C LEU A 32 -6.57 10.94 -17.17
N VAL A 33 -6.34 12.02 -17.92
CA VAL A 33 -5.20 12.92 -17.67
C VAL A 33 -5.38 13.80 -16.44
N THR A 34 -6.62 14.09 -16.06
CA THR A 34 -6.95 14.89 -14.87
C THR A 34 -7.29 14.06 -13.64
N CYS A 35 -7.41 12.73 -13.79
CA CYS A 35 -7.95 11.85 -12.76
C CYS A 35 -9.28 12.39 -12.19
N GLN A 36 -10.23 12.75 -13.06
CA GLN A 36 -11.36 13.62 -12.71
C GLN A 36 -12.16 13.21 -11.45
N ALA A 37 -12.31 11.90 -11.19
CA ALA A 37 -12.99 11.40 -10.00
C ALA A 37 -12.22 11.67 -8.69
N GLN A 38 -10.88 11.67 -8.75
CA GLN A 38 -9.99 11.96 -7.63
C GLN A 38 -8.67 12.58 -8.17
N PRO A 39 -8.63 13.92 -8.34
CA PRO A 39 -7.50 14.60 -9.01
C PRO A 39 -6.22 14.63 -8.17
N ALA A 40 -6.26 14.15 -6.92
CA ALA A 40 -5.11 14.10 -6.02
C ALA A 40 -5.07 12.79 -5.23
N LEU A 41 -3.87 12.22 -5.09
CA LEU A 41 -3.67 10.98 -4.33
C LEU A 41 -3.65 11.19 -2.81
N GLY A 42 -3.31 12.41 -2.35
CA GLY A 42 -3.23 12.72 -0.91
C GLY A 42 -1.96 12.23 -0.22
N CYS A 43 -0.87 12.00 -0.97
CA CYS A 43 0.42 11.63 -0.39
C CYS A 43 0.96 12.69 0.57
N VAL A 44 1.60 12.24 1.65
CA VAL A 44 2.19 13.12 2.67
C VAL A 44 3.64 12.74 2.94
N TYR A 45 4.46 13.73 3.23
CA TYR A 45 5.79 13.55 3.82
C TYR A 45 5.72 13.80 5.32
N LYS A 46 6.29 12.89 6.12
CA LYS A 46 6.33 12.99 7.58
C LYS A 46 7.68 12.53 8.09
N MET A 47 8.27 13.31 9.00
CA MET A 47 9.43 12.89 9.77
C MET A 47 8.98 11.80 10.76
N VAL A 48 9.66 10.66 10.72
CA VAL A 48 9.38 9.51 11.61
C VAL A 48 10.49 9.29 12.64
N GLU A 49 11.66 9.90 12.43
CA GLU A 49 12.84 9.77 13.26
C GLU A 49 13.76 10.99 13.05
N LEU A 50 14.38 11.49 14.11
CA LEU A 50 15.36 12.58 14.10
C LEU A 50 16.50 12.21 15.03
N ASP A 51 17.73 12.16 14.51
CA ASP A 51 18.95 11.82 15.27
C ASP A 51 18.80 10.53 16.08
N GLY A 52 18.22 9.49 15.47
CA GLY A 52 17.94 8.19 16.10
C GLY A 52 16.77 8.22 17.10
N THR A 53 16.14 9.37 17.33
CA THR A 53 14.97 9.52 18.20
C THR A 53 13.68 9.43 17.37
N PRO A 54 12.81 8.43 17.62
CA PRO A 54 11.55 8.29 16.90
C PRO A 54 10.60 9.47 17.13
N ARG A 55 9.80 9.82 16.13
CA ARG A 55 8.81 10.90 16.19
C ARG A 55 7.42 10.37 15.83
N ILE A 56 6.44 10.70 16.68
CA ILE A 56 5.03 10.43 16.44
C ILE A 56 4.26 11.75 16.44
N LYS A 57 3.36 11.90 15.47
CA LYS A 57 2.35 12.95 15.47
C LYS A 57 1.03 12.34 15.93
N LEU A 58 0.55 12.78 17.09
CA LEU A 58 -0.78 12.43 17.56
C LEU A 58 -1.85 13.28 16.86
N SER A 59 -3.03 12.70 16.71
CA SER A 59 -4.21 13.38 16.19
C SER A 59 -5.44 12.81 16.87
N GLN A 60 -6.50 13.62 17.01
CA GLN A 60 -7.80 13.13 17.47
C GLN A 60 -8.38 12.07 16.51
N ASP A 61 -7.98 12.13 15.25
CA ASP A 61 -8.29 11.12 14.24
C ASP A 61 -7.17 10.08 14.21
N VAL A 62 -7.48 8.87 14.67
CA VAL A 62 -6.55 7.74 14.73
C VAL A 62 -5.94 7.44 13.36
N THR A 63 -6.67 7.67 12.26
CA THR A 63 -6.17 7.45 10.89
C THR A 63 -5.06 8.43 10.49
N LYS A 64 -4.96 9.57 11.20
CA LYS A 64 -3.93 10.61 11.00
C LYS A 64 -2.74 10.47 11.94
N VAL A 65 -2.73 9.46 12.81
CA VAL A 65 -1.57 9.15 13.65
C VAL A 65 -0.49 8.52 12.79
N THR A 66 0.73 9.04 12.89
CA THR A 66 1.87 8.55 12.11
C THR A 66 2.50 7.34 12.79
N ILE A 67 2.94 6.35 12.00
CA ILE A 67 3.77 5.26 12.53
C ILE A 67 5.21 5.78 12.74
N PRO A 68 5.75 5.78 13.97
CA PRO A 68 7.09 6.32 14.29
C PRO A 68 8.23 5.41 13.81
N GLY A 69 9.46 5.92 13.89
CA GLY A 69 10.72 5.20 13.64
C GLY A 69 11.02 4.90 12.18
N LYS A 70 12.29 4.59 11.86
CA LYS A 70 12.66 4.03 10.55
C LYS A 70 12.05 2.63 10.36
N LYS A 71 11.53 2.35 9.17
CA LYS A 71 10.78 1.12 8.85
C LYS A 71 11.24 0.46 7.57
N GLU A 72 11.00 -0.85 7.49
CA GLU A 72 11.16 -1.66 6.29
C GLU A 72 9.81 -2.30 5.93
N ALA A 73 9.51 -2.40 4.64
CA ALA A 73 8.25 -2.95 4.13
C ALA A 73 8.50 -4.23 3.33
N TYR A 74 7.66 -5.23 3.56
CA TYR A 74 7.76 -6.55 2.93
C TYR A 74 6.39 -7.01 2.47
N ARG A 75 6.28 -7.50 1.24
CA ARG A 75 5.09 -8.19 0.75
C ARG A 75 5.18 -9.67 1.09
N LEU A 76 4.14 -10.19 1.74
CA LEU A 76 4.02 -11.60 2.10
C LEU A 76 3.19 -12.32 1.04
N ILE A 77 3.77 -13.32 0.39
CA ILE A 77 3.12 -14.10 -0.67
C ILE A 77 2.58 -15.40 -0.09
N GLY A 78 1.39 -15.81 -0.55
CA GLY A 78 0.74 -17.06 -0.17
C GLY A 78 1.23 -18.26 -0.98
N HIS A 79 0.88 -19.47 -0.56
CA HIS A 79 1.25 -20.69 -1.28
C HIS A 79 0.68 -20.75 -2.71
N ASP A 80 -0.38 -20.01 -2.99
CA ASP A 80 -0.99 -19.86 -4.32
C ASP A 80 -0.27 -18.82 -5.21
N GLY A 81 0.83 -18.23 -4.73
CA GLY A 81 1.60 -17.22 -5.45
C GLY A 81 1.00 -15.81 -5.38
N THR A 82 -0.09 -15.61 -4.64
CA THR A 82 -0.77 -14.30 -4.55
C THR A 82 -0.27 -13.47 -3.36
N PRO A 83 -0.23 -12.12 -3.47
CA PRO A 83 0.02 -11.25 -2.33
C PRO A 83 -1.07 -11.36 -1.26
N LEU A 84 -0.69 -11.68 -0.02
CA LEU A 84 -1.60 -11.78 1.11
C LEU A 84 -1.79 -10.44 1.83
N LEU A 85 -0.67 -9.78 2.12
CA LEU A 85 -0.58 -8.49 2.79
C LEU A 85 0.81 -7.87 2.64
N ASP A 86 0.92 -6.57 2.90
CA ASP A 86 2.21 -5.89 3.08
C ASP A 86 2.44 -5.66 4.57
N LEU A 87 3.62 -6.04 5.06
CA LEU A 87 4.06 -5.99 6.44
C LEU A 87 5.12 -4.91 6.62
N LEU A 88 4.88 -3.99 7.53
CA LEU A 88 5.85 -3.04 8.03
C LEU A 88 6.53 -3.59 9.28
N ILE A 89 7.85 -3.52 9.32
CA ILE A 89 8.67 -3.86 10.50
C ILE A 89 9.55 -2.67 10.87
N GLN A 90 10.01 -2.62 12.13
CA GLN A 90 11.00 -1.62 12.53
C GLN A 90 12.35 -1.93 11.87
N SER A 91 13.09 -0.90 11.45
CA SER A 91 14.42 -1.14 10.86
C SER A 91 15.35 -1.76 11.91
N GLY A 92 16.06 -2.83 11.52
CA GLY A 92 16.87 -3.64 12.43
C GLY A 92 16.12 -4.79 13.14
N GLU A 93 14.79 -4.87 13.01
CA GLU A 93 14.02 -6.06 13.44
C GLU A 93 14.39 -7.29 12.59
N GLU A 94 14.17 -8.49 13.14
CA GLU A 94 14.34 -9.71 12.36
C GLU A 94 13.38 -9.72 11.15
N ARG A 95 13.96 -9.86 9.95
CA ARG A 95 13.18 -9.87 8.71
C ARG A 95 12.26 -11.10 8.62
N PRO A 96 11.04 -10.95 8.09
CA PRO A 96 10.17 -12.09 7.80
C PRO A 96 10.87 -13.07 6.84
N ARG A 97 10.62 -14.36 7.01
CA ARG A 97 11.22 -15.42 6.19
C ARG A 97 10.15 -16.37 5.64
N PRO A 98 10.33 -16.90 4.42
CA PRO A 98 9.50 -17.99 3.91
C PRO A 98 9.38 -19.14 4.91
N GLY A 99 8.18 -19.72 5.03
CA GLY A 99 7.89 -20.86 5.90
C GLY A 99 7.86 -20.54 7.41
N ARG A 100 8.20 -19.32 7.82
CA ARG A 100 8.15 -18.92 9.23
C ARG A 100 6.87 -18.14 9.54
N ARG A 101 6.10 -18.67 10.49
CA ARG A 101 4.86 -18.04 10.97
C ARG A 101 5.17 -16.70 11.65
N ILE A 102 4.44 -15.66 11.28
CA ILE A 102 4.52 -14.31 11.85
C ILE A 102 3.13 -13.79 12.22
N LEU A 103 3.03 -13.03 13.31
CA LEU A 103 1.82 -12.34 13.70
C LEU A 103 1.78 -10.96 13.02
N CYS A 104 0.79 -10.75 12.16
CA CYS A 104 0.53 -9.49 11.48
C CYS A 104 -0.65 -8.79 12.14
N ARG A 105 -0.47 -7.52 12.53
CA ARG A 105 -1.48 -6.73 13.25
C ARG A 105 -1.82 -5.48 12.46
N HIS A 106 -3.09 -5.08 12.48
CA HIS A 106 -3.44 -3.72 12.07
C HIS A 106 -2.82 -2.72 13.07
N PRO A 107 -2.24 -1.60 12.63
CA PRO A 107 -1.51 -0.68 13.51
C PRO A 107 -2.38 -0.01 14.58
N PHE A 108 -3.70 0.08 14.35
CA PHE A 108 -4.61 0.85 15.22
C PHE A 108 -5.94 0.15 15.53
N ASP A 109 -6.11 -1.10 15.10
CA ASP A 109 -7.35 -1.87 15.32
C ASP A 109 -6.96 -3.24 15.88
N GLU A 110 -7.09 -3.40 17.19
CA GLU A 110 -6.55 -4.55 17.90
C GLU A 110 -7.26 -5.86 17.53
N ALA A 111 -8.51 -5.76 17.09
CA ALA A 111 -9.31 -6.92 16.66
C ALA A 111 -8.82 -7.47 15.31
N LYS A 112 -8.19 -6.63 14.48
CA LYS A 112 -7.66 -7.02 13.16
C LYS A 112 -6.24 -7.54 13.29
N ARG A 113 -6.10 -8.85 13.47
CA ARG A 113 -4.81 -9.54 13.51
C ARG A 113 -4.93 -10.95 12.92
N ALA A 114 -3.85 -11.40 12.29
CA ALA A 114 -3.78 -12.73 11.69
C ALA A 114 -2.36 -13.28 11.78
N TYR A 115 -2.26 -14.60 11.86
CA TYR A 115 -0.98 -15.28 11.62
C TYR A 115 -0.84 -15.56 10.13
N VAL A 116 0.35 -15.28 9.59
CA VAL A 116 0.70 -15.58 8.21
C VAL A 116 1.96 -16.44 8.20
N THR A 117 1.95 -17.48 7.37
CA THR A 117 3.15 -18.25 7.03
C THR A 117 3.38 -18.04 5.54
N PRO A 118 4.26 -17.11 5.14
CA PRO A 118 4.46 -16.77 3.74
C PRO A 118 5.21 -17.90 3.00
N SER A 119 4.87 -18.13 1.74
CA SER A 119 5.65 -18.98 0.83
C SER A 119 6.86 -18.24 0.28
N GLU A 120 6.75 -16.92 0.12
CA GLU A 120 7.78 -16.00 -0.35
C GLU A 120 7.63 -14.64 0.36
N VAL A 121 8.75 -13.95 0.52
CA VAL A 121 8.82 -12.63 1.16
C VAL A 121 9.58 -11.68 0.22
N ILE A 122 8.90 -10.63 -0.24
CA ILE A 122 9.45 -9.67 -1.21
C ILE A 122 9.72 -8.33 -0.49
N PRO A 123 10.97 -7.82 -0.43
CA PRO A 123 11.23 -6.47 0.07
C PRO A 123 10.64 -5.41 -0.89
N LEU A 124 10.03 -4.37 -0.33
CA LEU A 124 9.33 -3.33 -1.10
C LEU A 124 10.08 -1.99 -1.20
N HIS A 125 11.22 -1.86 -0.52
CA HIS A 125 12.04 -0.65 -0.56
C HIS A 125 13.30 -0.89 -1.38
N ASP A 126 13.54 0.02 -2.34
CA ASP A 126 14.77 0.09 -3.12
C ASP A 126 15.50 1.40 -2.80
N VAL A 127 16.82 1.33 -2.64
CA VAL A 127 17.66 2.53 -2.48
C VAL A 127 17.88 3.16 -3.84
N VAL A 128 17.17 4.26 -4.10
CA VAL A 128 17.30 5.02 -5.36
C VAL A 128 18.37 6.12 -5.30
N TRP A 129 18.81 6.47 -4.10
CA TRP A 129 19.82 7.51 -3.86
C TRP A 129 20.62 7.23 -2.59
N ASP A 130 21.94 7.14 -2.72
CA ASP A 130 22.90 7.06 -1.61
C ASP A 130 24.19 7.81 -2.00
N GLY A 131 24.09 9.15 -2.08
CA GLY A 131 25.14 10.02 -2.61
C GLY A 131 25.29 9.98 -4.14
N LYS A 132 24.70 8.97 -4.79
CA LYS A 132 24.54 8.86 -6.25
C LYS A 132 23.21 8.21 -6.59
N ALA A 133 22.66 8.56 -7.74
CA ALA A 133 21.45 7.94 -8.26
C ALA A 133 21.69 6.48 -8.64
N ALA A 134 20.73 5.61 -8.30
CA ALA A 134 20.68 4.24 -8.81
C ALA A 134 20.28 4.23 -10.30
N PRO A 135 20.67 3.20 -11.07
CA PRO A 135 20.18 3.03 -12.43
C PRO A 135 18.65 2.87 -12.43
N LEU A 136 17.98 3.52 -13.38
CA LEU A 136 16.53 3.42 -13.54
C LEU A 136 16.18 2.30 -14.52
N PRO A 137 15.09 1.56 -14.29
CA PRO A 137 14.58 0.59 -15.25
C PRO A 137 14.03 1.28 -16.50
N SER A 138 14.05 0.57 -17.62
CA SER A 138 13.40 1.01 -18.85
C SER A 138 11.88 1.03 -18.72
N MET A 139 11.22 1.78 -19.60
CA MET A 139 9.75 1.83 -19.66
C MET A 139 9.11 0.47 -19.92
N GLU A 140 9.77 -0.40 -20.68
CA GLU A 140 9.30 -1.75 -20.98
C GLU A 140 9.37 -2.65 -19.74
N GLU A 141 10.45 -2.58 -18.98
CA GLU A 141 10.60 -3.31 -17.71
C GLU A 141 9.57 -2.84 -16.68
N VAL A 142 9.35 -1.53 -16.57
CA VAL A 142 8.32 -0.96 -15.68
C VAL A 142 6.94 -1.45 -16.10
N ARG A 143 6.62 -1.39 -17.40
CA ARG A 143 5.33 -1.86 -17.94
C ARG A 143 5.11 -3.34 -17.64
N ARG A 144 6.07 -4.20 -17.97
CA ARG A 144 5.99 -5.65 -17.72
C ARG A 144 5.77 -5.93 -16.25
N ARG A 145 6.55 -5.31 -15.37
CA ARG A 145 6.40 -5.45 -13.91
C ARG A 145 4.99 -5.07 -13.43
N VAL A 146 4.41 -3.99 -13.94
CA VAL A 146 3.04 -3.59 -13.57
C VAL A 146 2.01 -4.65 -14.02
N PHE A 147 2.10 -5.14 -15.26
CA PHE A 147 1.21 -6.20 -15.73
C PHE A 147 1.33 -7.49 -14.93
N ASP A 148 2.55 -7.92 -14.63
CA ASP A 148 2.80 -9.13 -13.83
C ASP A 148 2.21 -8.99 -12.41
N GLN A 149 2.37 -7.83 -11.78
CA GLN A 149 1.82 -7.56 -10.44
C GLN A 149 0.28 -7.50 -10.45
N ILE A 150 -0.34 -6.88 -11.46
CA ILE A 150 -1.80 -6.87 -11.61
C ILE A 150 -2.32 -8.29 -11.86
N ALA A 151 -1.62 -9.10 -12.66
CA ALA A 151 -1.99 -10.48 -12.93
C ALA A 151 -1.92 -11.37 -11.67
N ALA A 152 -0.90 -11.19 -10.84
CA ALA A 152 -0.70 -11.92 -9.58
C ALA A 152 -1.64 -11.47 -8.44
N THR A 153 -2.28 -10.31 -8.57
CA THR A 153 -3.18 -9.78 -7.54
C THR A 153 -4.53 -10.49 -7.56
N ARG A 154 -5.02 -10.87 -6.37
CA ARG A 154 -6.33 -11.53 -6.20
C ARG A 154 -7.46 -10.70 -6.80
N GLU A 155 -8.41 -11.37 -7.44
CA GLU A 155 -9.49 -10.73 -8.21
C GLU A 155 -10.37 -9.81 -7.35
N ASP A 156 -10.58 -10.15 -6.08
CA ASP A 156 -11.37 -9.35 -5.14
C ASP A 156 -10.76 -7.97 -4.84
N HIS A 157 -9.45 -7.80 -5.02
CA HIS A 157 -8.79 -6.48 -4.94
C HIS A 157 -8.88 -5.68 -6.25
N ARG A 158 -9.13 -6.35 -7.39
CA ARG A 158 -9.13 -5.73 -8.73
C ARG A 158 -10.51 -5.36 -9.24
N ARG A 159 -11.58 -5.86 -8.62
CA ARG A 159 -12.96 -5.56 -9.03
C ARG A 159 -13.23 -4.05 -8.91
N ALA A 160 -13.90 -3.49 -9.90
CA ALA A 160 -14.26 -2.06 -9.93
C ALA A 160 -15.23 -1.70 -8.79
N LEU A 161 -16.20 -2.58 -8.50
CA LEU A 161 -17.21 -2.33 -7.50
C LEU A 161 -16.85 -2.96 -6.14
N ASN A 162 -16.75 -2.12 -5.12
CA ASN A 162 -16.49 -2.50 -3.72
C ASN A 162 -15.26 -3.42 -3.55
N PRO A 163 -14.06 -3.09 -4.08
CA PRO A 163 -12.89 -3.95 -3.93
C PRO A 163 -12.60 -4.27 -2.47
N THR A 164 -12.17 -5.50 -2.19
CA THR A 164 -11.71 -5.88 -0.84
C THR A 164 -10.49 -5.01 -0.51
N PRO A 165 -10.44 -4.32 0.64
CA PRO A 165 -9.26 -3.57 1.04
C PRO A 165 -8.03 -4.47 1.17
N TYR A 166 -6.93 -4.08 0.53
CA TYR A 166 -5.66 -4.78 0.69
C TYR A 166 -5.08 -4.53 2.08
N LYS A 167 -4.56 -5.58 2.71
CA LYS A 167 -4.11 -5.50 4.10
C LYS A 167 -2.70 -4.92 4.17
N VAL A 168 -2.55 -3.87 4.96
CA VAL A 168 -1.24 -3.37 5.40
C VAL A 168 -1.17 -3.57 6.92
N SER A 169 -0.15 -4.30 7.38
CA SER A 169 0.01 -4.69 8.77
C SER A 169 1.36 -4.27 9.31
N VAL A 170 1.50 -4.29 10.64
CA VAL A 170 2.75 -4.10 11.36
C VAL A 170 3.15 -5.39 12.08
N SER A 171 4.44 -5.57 12.34
CA SER A 171 4.94 -6.63 13.23
C SER A 171 4.44 -6.45 14.66
N ALA A 172 4.55 -7.50 15.48
CA ALA A 172 4.23 -7.41 16.90
C ALA A 172 5.12 -6.37 17.61
N THR A 173 6.42 -6.37 17.31
CA THR A 173 7.39 -5.42 17.88
C THR A 173 7.04 -3.98 17.48
N LEU A 174 6.78 -3.71 16.19
CA LEU A 174 6.40 -2.37 15.75
C LEU A 174 5.04 -1.94 16.32
N TYR A 175 4.08 -2.86 16.46
CA TYR A 175 2.81 -2.58 17.13
C TYR A 175 3.02 -2.11 18.56
N GLU A 176 3.76 -2.88 19.37
CA GLU A 176 4.02 -2.54 20.78
C GLU A 176 4.77 -1.22 20.90
N PHE A 177 5.72 -0.97 19.99
CA PHE A 177 6.45 0.29 19.91
C PHE A 177 5.54 1.49 19.63
N ILE A 178 4.61 1.38 18.67
CA ILE A 178 3.61 2.44 18.37
C ILE A 178 2.79 2.76 19.62
N HIS A 179 2.25 1.74 20.28
CA HIS A 179 1.34 1.92 21.43
C HIS A 179 2.07 2.45 22.66
N GLY A 180 3.31 1.99 22.89
CA GLY A 180 4.16 2.52 23.95
C GLY A 180 4.47 4.01 23.76
N LEU A 181 4.88 4.42 22.56
CA LEU A 181 5.18 5.82 22.28
C LEU A 181 3.93 6.70 22.30
N TRP A 182 2.79 6.18 21.84
CA TRP A 182 1.51 6.89 21.96
C TRP A 182 1.21 7.22 23.42
N LEU A 183 1.26 6.23 24.32
CA LEU A 183 0.94 6.42 25.74
C LEU A 183 1.86 7.43 26.42
N GLN A 184 3.11 7.55 25.98
CA GLN A 184 4.07 8.53 26.50
C GLN A 184 3.77 9.96 26.04
N GLU A 185 3.30 10.13 24.80
CA GLU A 185 3.08 11.45 24.18
C GLU A 185 1.63 11.95 24.33
N ALA A 186 0.69 11.06 24.67
CA ALA A 186 -0.70 11.42 24.83
C ALA A 186 -0.88 12.37 26.03
N PRO A 187 -1.59 13.50 25.86
CA PRO A 187 -1.77 14.47 26.94
C PRO A 187 -2.51 13.84 28.11
N ILE A 188 -1.93 13.99 29.30
CA ILE A 188 -2.59 13.60 30.56
C ILE A 188 -3.51 14.76 30.96
N THR A 189 -4.81 14.48 31.06
CA THR A 189 -5.78 15.47 31.54
C THR A 189 -5.78 15.43 33.07
N GLU A 190 -5.44 16.55 33.70
CA GLU A 190 -5.69 16.74 35.13
C GLU A 190 -7.16 17.12 35.33
N ILE A 191 -7.86 16.33 36.15
CA ILE A 191 -9.23 16.65 36.59
C ILE A 191 -9.10 17.13 38.03
N SER A 192 -9.27 18.44 38.24
CA SER A 192 -9.34 19.10 39.55
C SER A 192 -10.77 19.47 39.92
#